data_AF-A0A9W9YKU4-F1
#
_entry.id   AF-A0A9W9YKU4-F1
#
_cell.length_a   1.000
_cell.length_b   1.000
_cell.length_c   1.000
_cell.angle_alpha   90.00
_cell.angle_beta   90.00
_cell.angle_gamma   90.00
#
_symmetry.space_group_name_H-M   'P 1'
#
loop_
_entity.id
_entity.type
_entity.pdbx_description
1 polymer ?
#
loop_
_entity_poly.entity_id
_entity_poly.type
_entity_poly.pdbx_seq_one_letter_code
_entity_poly.pdbx_strand_id
1 'polypeptide(L)'
;MRRKQRCYSHHYSASYIVQEAHSCRHLLQIQGKRLNKPFADGVYEINPDGKGAVKTICDMTRDSGGWTLLVTSYTNNWTRQNVLQNNEMDPKLKNDYSILFKADDIKNSGNVKGSSFEYRLEADSPGHQAIHLCT
;
A
#
# COMPACT_ATOMS: atom_id res chain seq x y z
N MET A 1 24.24 -1.51 -41.83
CA MET A 1 24.10 -2.33 -40.60
C MET A 1 22.83 -1.92 -39.86
N ARG A 2 21.74 -2.71 -39.92
CA ARG A 2 20.54 -2.50 -39.09
C ARG A 2 20.48 -3.64 -38.07
N ARG A 3 20.66 -3.33 -36.78
CA ARG A 3 20.55 -4.32 -35.69
C ARG A 3 19.07 -4.68 -35.53
N LYS A 4 18.69 -5.91 -35.90
CA LYS A 4 17.37 -6.48 -35.58
C LYS A 4 17.24 -6.58 -34.06
N GLN A 5 16.42 -5.73 -33.44
CA GLN A 5 15.96 -5.95 -32.08
C GLN A 5 14.98 -7.12 -32.11
N ARG A 6 15.34 -8.22 -31.44
CA ARG A 6 14.42 -9.34 -31.20
C ARG A 6 13.37 -8.89 -30.19
N CYS A 7 12.12 -8.82 -30.60
CA CYS A 7 10.99 -8.76 -29.68
C CYS A 7 10.88 -10.13 -28.99
N TYR A 8 11.29 -10.22 -27.72
CA TYR A 8 10.95 -11.37 -26.88
C TYR A 8 9.54 -11.17 -26.33
N SER A 9 8.59 -11.98 -26.78
CA SER A 9 7.28 -12.11 -26.17
C SER A 9 7.39 -12.97 -24.91
N HIS A 10 7.46 -12.32 -23.75
CA HIS A 10 7.37 -13.02 -22.48
C HIS A 10 5.90 -13.42 -22.23
N HIS A 11 5.59 -14.69 -22.51
CA HIS A 11 4.39 -15.35 -21.99
C HIS A 11 4.64 -15.70 -20.52
N TYR A 12 4.17 -14.86 -19.58
CA TYR A 12 4.09 -15.22 -18.17
C TYR A 12 2.70 -15.76 -17.85
N SER A 13 2.65 -16.95 -17.23
CA SER A 13 1.43 -17.60 -16.76
C SER A 13 0.66 -16.72 -15.77
N ALA A 14 -0.66 -16.91 -15.72
CA ALA A 14 -1.62 -16.16 -14.90
C ALA A 14 -1.43 -16.30 -13.36
N SER A 15 -0.30 -16.83 -12.90
CA SER A 15 0.10 -16.96 -11.49
C SER A 15 1.21 -16.00 -11.05
N TYR A 16 1.78 -15.19 -11.97
CA TYR A 16 2.98 -14.37 -11.70
C TYR A 16 2.83 -12.85 -11.95
N ILE A 17 1.61 -12.33 -12.14
CA ILE A 17 1.36 -10.88 -12.23
C ILE A 17 0.73 -10.36 -10.93
N VAL A 18 1.36 -10.62 -9.80
CA VAL A 18 1.31 -9.61 -8.74
C VAL A 18 2.38 -8.60 -9.15
N GLN A 19 2.01 -7.60 -9.96
CA GLN A 19 2.80 -6.37 -10.00
C GLN A 19 2.89 -5.93 -8.54
N GLU A 20 4.11 -5.92 -8.00
CA GLU A 20 4.38 -5.54 -6.62
C GLU A 20 3.81 -4.14 -6.37
N ALA A 21 2.60 -4.07 -5.82
CA ALA A 21 1.98 -2.80 -5.54
C ALA A 21 2.76 -2.15 -4.41
N HIS A 22 3.13 -0.89 -4.58
CA HIS A 22 3.91 -0.17 -3.58
C HIS A 22 3.02 0.41 -2.47
N SER A 23 1.72 0.52 -2.74
CA SER A 23 0.70 1.07 -1.85
C SER A 23 -0.69 0.60 -2.29
N CYS A 24 -1.71 0.80 -1.46
CA CYS A 24 -3.10 0.54 -1.83
C CYS A 24 -3.55 1.40 -3.02
N ARG A 25 -3.03 2.63 -3.14
CA ARG A 25 -3.29 3.50 -4.29
C ARG A 25 -2.66 2.94 -5.56
N HIS A 26 -1.42 2.47 -5.48
CA HIS A 26 -0.77 1.83 -6.63
C HIS A 26 -1.56 0.59 -7.04
N LEU A 27 -1.97 -0.26 -6.07
CA LEU A 27 -2.80 -1.44 -6.29
C LEU A 27 -4.11 -1.10 -7.01
N LEU A 28 -4.81 -0.05 -6.56
CA LEU A 28 -6.03 0.44 -7.19
C LEU A 28 -5.79 0.92 -8.63
N GLN A 29 -4.67 1.60 -8.91
CA GLN A 29 -4.30 2.09 -10.24
C GLN A 29 -3.95 0.97 -11.23
N ILE A 30 -3.16 -0.03 -10.80
CA ILE A 30 -2.71 -1.12 -11.70
C ILE A 30 -3.84 -2.06 -12.07
N GLN A 31 -4.73 -2.37 -11.13
CA GLN A 31 -5.76 -3.38 -11.31
C GLN A 31 -7.13 -2.78 -11.65
N GLY A 32 -7.47 -1.60 -11.13
CA GLY A 32 -8.72 -0.89 -11.48
C GLY A 32 -8.81 -0.55 -12.97
N LYS A 33 -7.68 -0.22 -13.61
CA LYS A 33 -7.61 0.03 -15.06
C LYS A 33 -7.52 -1.23 -15.91
N ARG A 34 -6.98 -2.34 -15.39
CA ARG A 34 -6.73 -3.58 -16.16
C ARG A 34 -7.87 -4.59 -16.10
N LEU A 35 -8.61 -4.65 -14.99
CA LEU A 35 -9.57 -5.73 -14.72
C LEU A 35 -11.03 -5.27 -14.73
N ASN A 36 -11.28 -3.96 -14.87
CA ASN A 36 -12.62 -3.35 -14.79
C ASN A 36 -13.43 -3.85 -13.58
N LYS A 37 -12.74 -4.09 -12.46
CA LYS A 37 -13.32 -4.62 -11.23
C LYS A 37 -12.94 -3.71 -10.06
N PRO A 38 -13.92 -3.21 -9.29
CA PRO A 38 -13.62 -2.48 -8.06
C PRO A 38 -13.02 -3.44 -7.02
N PHE A 39 -11.98 -2.99 -6.31
CA PHE A 39 -11.49 -3.71 -5.13
C PHE A 39 -12.41 -3.47 -3.95
N ALA A 40 -12.52 -4.49 -3.09
CA ALA A 40 -13.15 -4.34 -1.79
C ALA A 40 -12.14 -3.80 -0.78
N ASP A 41 -12.64 -3.22 0.31
CA ASP A 41 -11.79 -2.94 1.48
C ASP A 41 -11.28 -4.26 2.06
N GLY A 42 -10.05 -4.29 2.57
CA GLY A 42 -9.50 -5.50 3.16
C GLY A 42 -8.00 -5.50 3.36
N VAL A 43 -7.46 -6.64 3.76
CA VAL A 43 -6.02 -6.83 3.92
C VAL A 43 -5.40 -7.19 2.58
N TYR A 44 -4.35 -6.46 2.21
CA TYR A 44 -3.57 -6.67 1.00
C TYR A 44 -2.09 -6.75 1.31
N GLU A 45 -1.38 -7.42 0.41
CA GLU A 45 0.07 -7.46 0.39
C GLU A 45 0.60 -6.38 -0.55
N ILE A 46 1.57 -5.60 -0.07
CA ILE A 46 2.26 -4.54 -0.82
C ILE A 46 3.77 -4.71 -0.63
N ASN A 47 4.58 -4.27 -1.59
CA ASN A 47 6.04 -4.26 -1.49
C ASN A 47 6.56 -2.85 -1.82
N PRO A 48 6.55 -1.92 -0.84
CA PRO A 48 6.85 -0.51 -1.09
C PRO A 48 8.26 -0.23 -1.62
N ASP A 49 9.25 -1.00 -1.16
CA ASP A 49 10.67 -0.83 -1.48
C ASP A 49 11.20 -1.86 -2.49
N GLY A 50 10.35 -2.78 -2.96
CA GLY A 50 10.74 -3.87 -3.84
C GLY A 50 11.66 -4.91 -3.19
N LYS A 51 11.83 -4.88 -1.86
CA LYS A 51 12.75 -5.78 -1.13
C LYS A 51 12.03 -6.82 -0.28
N GLY A 52 10.74 -6.64 -0.04
CA GLY A 52 9.97 -7.57 0.77
C GLY A 52 8.54 -7.08 0.96
N ALA A 53 7.61 -8.02 0.81
CA ALA A 53 6.20 -7.78 1.01
C ALA A 53 5.83 -7.55 2.47
N VAL A 54 4.91 -6.62 2.70
CA VAL A 54 4.26 -6.32 3.99
C VAL A 54 2.75 -6.42 3.81
N LYS A 55 2.00 -6.62 4.89
CA LYS A 55 0.53 -6.60 4.84
C LYS A 55 -0.01 -5.33 5.45
N THR A 56 -1.07 -4.80 4.84
CA THR A 56 -1.78 -3.61 5.32
C THR A 56 -3.26 -3.71 5.03
N ILE A 57 -4.08 -2.94 5.76
CA ILE A 57 -5.49 -2.75 5.42
C ILE A 57 -5.56 -1.64 4.37
N CYS A 58 -6.14 -1.98 3.22
CA CYS A 58 -6.53 -1.02 2.21
C CYS A 58 -8.01 -0.67 2.34
N ASP A 59 -8.31 0.63 2.38
CA ASP A 59 -9.66 1.13 2.13
C ASP A 59 -9.73 1.55 0.67
N MET A 60 -10.50 0.78 -0.09
CA MET A 60 -10.61 0.84 -1.55
C MET A 60 -11.91 1.49 -2.01
N THR A 61 -12.82 1.79 -1.09
CA THR A 61 -14.15 2.30 -1.41
C THR A 61 -14.35 3.76 -1.00
N ARG A 62 -13.76 4.21 0.10
CA ARG A 62 -14.00 5.54 0.67
C ARG A 62 -13.16 6.61 0.00
N ASP A 63 -13.74 7.78 -0.28
CA ASP A 63 -13.06 8.93 -0.88
C ASP A 63 -12.15 8.56 -2.07
N SER A 64 -12.72 7.84 -3.05
CA SER A 64 -12.03 7.28 -4.23
C SER A 64 -11.08 6.09 -3.98
N GLY A 65 -11.01 5.58 -2.75
CA GLY A 65 -10.26 4.38 -2.37
C GLY A 65 -8.74 4.57 -2.40
N GLY A 66 -7.99 3.48 -2.23
CA GLY A 66 -6.53 3.47 -2.33
C GLY A 66 -5.79 3.93 -1.07
N TRP A 67 -6.50 4.05 0.06
CA TRP A 67 -5.91 4.41 1.34
C TRP A 67 -5.10 3.26 1.90
N THR A 68 -3.91 3.57 2.42
CA THR A 68 -3.01 2.58 3.04
C THR A 68 -2.95 2.82 4.55
N LEU A 69 -3.31 1.83 5.37
CA LEU A 69 -3.17 1.92 6.81
C LEU A 69 -1.68 1.83 7.20
N LEU A 70 -1.17 2.83 7.92
CA LEU A 70 0.23 2.82 8.39
C LEU A 70 0.37 2.40 9.85
N VAL A 71 -0.54 2.86 10.72
CA VAL A 71 -0.46 2.64 12.17
C VAL A 71 -1.86 2.50 12.77
N THR A 72 -2.01 1.59 13.73
CA THR A 72 -3.16 1.54 14.66
C THR A 72 -2.63 1.46 16.08
N SER A 73 -3.15 2.30 16.98
CA SER A 73 -2.84 2.26 18.40
C SER A 73 -4.03 1.72 19.19
N TYR A 74 -3.83 0.63 19.93
CA TYR A 74 -4.87 -0.05 20.71
C TYR A 74 -4.45 -0.28 22.18
N THR A 75 -3.20 -0.69 22.46
CA THR A 75 -2.79 -1.07 23.84
C THR A 75 -1.99 -0.03 24.61
N ASN A 76 -1.68 1.13 24.01
CA ASN A 76 -0.86 2.20 24.57
C ASN A 76 0.60 1.83 24.94
N ASN A 77 1.14 0.73 24.40
CA ASN A 77 2.49 0.23 24.69
C ASN A 77 3.55 0.66 23.65
N TRP A 78 3.48 1.91 23.17
CA TRP A 78 4.36 2.40 22.10
C TRP A 78 5.74 2.83 22.60
N THR A 79 6.76 2.44 21.85
CA THR A 79 8.18 2.78 21.98
C THR A 79 8.67 3.38 20.66
N ARG A 80 9.84 4.03 20.69
CA ARG A 80 10.45 4.58 19.46
C ARG A 80 10.75 3.51 18.42
N GLN A 81 10.95 2.27 18.84
CA GLN A 81 11.26 1.14 17.96
C GLN A 81 9.98 0.55 17.36
N ASN A 82 8.98 0.22 18.20
CA ASN A 82 7.78 -0.44 17.69
C ASN A 82 6.86 0.51 16.90
N VAL A 83 6.92 1.84 17.12
CA VAL A 83 6.16 2.80 16.32
C VAL A 83 6.54 2.74 14.84
N LEU A 84 7.77 2.33 14.52
CA LEU A 84 8.20 2.14 13.14
C LEU A 84 7.68 0.83 12.55
N GLN A 85 7.71 -0.26 13.33
CA GLN A 85 7.36 -1.60 12.86
C GLN A 85 6.75 -2.42 14.00
N ASN A 86 5.50 -2.86 13.83
CA ASN A 86 4.78 -3.69 14.79
C ASN A 86 3.71 -4.51 14.07
N ASN A 87 3.68 -5.83 14.27
CA ASN A 87 2.70 -6.73 13.65
C ASN A 87 2.55 -6.57 12.12
N GLU A 88 3.65 -6.30 11.41
CA GLU A 88 3.73 -6.00 9.97
C GLU A 88 2.99 -6.98 9.04
N MET A 89 2.82 -8.24 9.47
CA MET A 89 2.15 -9.29 8.70
C MET A 89 0.73 -9.63 9.19
N ASP A 90 0.25 -8.94 10.23
CA ASP A 90 -1.06 -9.17 10.85
C ASP A 90 -1.79 -7.84 11.15
N PRO A 91 -2.11 -7.05 10.10
CA PRO A 91 -2.76 -5.75 10.27
C PRO A 91 -4.16 -5.90 10.85
N LYS A 92 -4.43 -5.18 11.94
CA LYS A 92 -5.70 -5.23 12.68
C LYS A 92 -6.07 -3.86 13.21
N LEU A 93 -7.35 -3.50 13.12
CA LEU A 93 -7.88 -2.27 13.72
C LEU A 93 -8.02 -2.34 15.25
N LYS A 94 -8.05 -3.55 15.81
CA LYS A 94 -8.21 -3.81 17.25
C LYS A 94 -6.98 -4.50 17.86
N ASN A 95 -5.82 -4.13 17.36
CA ASN A 95 -4.51 -4.47 17.91
C ASN A 95 -3.52 -3.37 17.51
N ASP A 96 -2.38 -3.30 18.17
CA ASP A 96 -1.31 -2.40 17.74
C ASP A 96 -0.74 -2.91 16.40
N TYR A 97 -0.59 -2.04 15.43
CA TYR A 97 0.04 -2.35 14.14
C TYR A 97 0.80 -1.14 13.64
N SER A 98 1.95 -1.38 13.00
CA SER A 98 2.72 -0.35 12.32
C SER A 98 3.54 -0.91 11.18
N ILE A 99 3.45 -0.24 10.04
CA ILE A 99 4.41 -0.31 8.92
C ILE A 99 4.99 1.07 8.62
N LEU A 100 5.04 1.96 9.61
CA LEU A 100 5.49 3.34 9.43
C LEU A 100 6.91 3.44 8.86
N PHE A 101 7.77 2.44 9.09
CA PHE A 101 9.10 2.35 8.49
C PHE A 101 9.09 2.28 6.95
N LYS A 102 7.96 1.88 6.34
CA LYS A 102 7.76 1.87 4.87
C LYS A 102 7.17 3.19 4.35
N ALA A 103 6.84 4.16 5.20
CA ALA A 103 6.12 5.36 4.81
C ALA A 103 6.86 6.18 3.74
N ASP A 104 8.19 6.30 3.87
CA ASP A 104 8.99 7.00 2.87
C ASP A 104 9.02 6.27 1.53
N ASP A 105 9.09 4.94 1.52
CA ASP A 105 9.05 4.15 0.28
C ASP A 105 7.67 4.22 -0.39
N ILE A 106 6.59 4.17 0.41
CA ILE A 106 5.22 4.37 -0.05
C ILE A 106 5.08 5.75 -0.71
N LYS A 107 5.58 6.80 -0.04
CA LYS A 107 5.56 8.19 -0.52
C LYS A 107 6.42 8.38 -1.78
N ASN A 108 7.58 7.74 -1.86
CA ASN A 108 8.54 7.95 -2.94
C ASN A 108 8.35 7.00 -4.12
N SER A 109 7.45 6.00 -4.02
CA SER A 109 7.14 5.09 -5.12
C SER A 109 6.74 5.88 -6.38
N GLY A 110 7.32 5.51 -7.53
CA GLY A 110 7.43 6.33 -8.74
C GLY A 110 6.12 6.82 -9.43
N ASN A 111 4.96 6.58 -8.84
CA ASN A 111 3.65 7.09 -9.27
C ASN A 111 3.07 8.18 -8.33
N VAL A 112 3.87 8.69 -7.38
CA VAL A 112 3.48 9.75 -6.43
C VAL A 112 4.29 11.05 -6.59
N LYS A 113 5.22 11.13 -7.56
CA LYS A 113 5.85 12.41 -7.95
C LYS A 113 4.81 13.29 -8.65
N GLY A 114 4.27 14.26 -7.92
CA GLY A 114 3.28 15.22 -8.41
C GLY A 114 1.81 14.82 -8.19
N SER A 115 1.55 13.83 -7.33
CA SER A 115 0.20 13.46 -6.89
C SER A 115 0.14 13.34 -5.36
N SER A 116 -1.04 13.60 -4.79
CA SER A 116 -1.29 13.54 -3.35
C SER A 116 -1.02 12.13 -2.79
N PHE A 117 -0.33 12.06 -1.64
CA PHE A 117 -0.20 10.81 -0.88
C PHE A 117 -1.08 10.87 0.36
N GLU A 118 -1.92 9.86 0.50
CA GLU A 118 -2.97 9.80 1.50
C GLU A 118 -2.64 8.66 2.45
N TYR A 119 -2.44 9.00 3.73
CA TYR A 119 -2.17 8.02 4.77
C TYR A 119 -3.02 8.33 6.00
N ARG A 120 -3.25 7.29 6.82
CA ARG A 120 -4.24 7.31 7.89
C ARG A 120 -3.60 6.96 9.22
N LEU A 121 -3.89 7.76 10.24
CA LEU A 121 -3.55 7.48 11.64
C LEU A 121 -4.86 7.24 12.38
N GLU A 122 -5.17 5.99 12.72
CA GLU A 122 -6.49 5.64 13.29
C GLU A 122 -6.42 5.39 14.80
N ALA A 123 -7.43 5.88 15.51
CA ALA A 123 -7.74 5.56 16.89
C ALA A 123 -9.18 5.03 16.99
N ASP A 124 -9.35 3.83 17.54
CA ASP A 124 -10.60 3.16 17.95
C ASP A 124 -11.70 2.84 16.92
N SER A 125 -11.93 3.64 15.88
CA SER A 125 -12.93 3.31 14.85
C SER A 125 -12.72 4.02 13.52
N PRO A 126 -13.04 3.38 12.38
CA PRO A 126 -12.79 3.98 11.09
C PRO A 126 -13.52 5.31 10.86
N GLY A 127 -12.78 6.42 10.73
CA GLY A 127 -13.26 7.65 10.10
C GLY A 127 -12.97 8.95 10.86
N HIS A 128 -12.22 8.89 11.96
CA HIS A 128 -12.05 10.06 12.83
C HIS A 128 -10.79 10.89 12.58
N GLN A 129 -9.74 10.38 11.89
CA GLN A 129 -8.51 11.15 11.61
C GLN A 129 -7.83 10.74 10.29
N ALA A 130 -8.30 11.32 9.17
CA ALA A 130 -7.57 11.30 7.90
C ALA A 130 -6.70 12.56 7.77
N ILE A 131 -5.40 12.40 7.50
CA ILE A 131 -4.49 13.52 7.23
C ILE A 131 -4.13 13.47 5.75
N HIS A 132 -4.61 14.45 4.99
CA HIS A 132 -4.16 14.66 3.61
C HIS A 132 -2.87 15.47 3.63
N LEU A 133 -1.76 14.90 3.15
CA LEU A 133 -0.54 15.67 2.87
C LEU A 133 -0.41 15.88 1.36
N CYS A 134 -0.65 17.12 0.93
CA CYS A 134 -0.26 17.58 -0.40
C CYS A 134 1.25 17.85 -0.39
N THR A 135 1.98 17.31 -1.38
CA THR A 135 3.37 17.71 -1.67
C THR A 135 3.39 18.88 -2.63
#